data_AF-A0A2R6CK95-F1
#
_entry.id   AF-A0A2R6CK95-F1
#
_cell.length_a   1.000
_cell.length_b   1.000
_cell.length_c   1.000
_cell.angle_alpha   90.00
_cell.angle_beta   90.00
_cell.angle_gamma   90.00
#
_symmetry.space_group_name_H-M   'P 1'
#
loop_
_entity.id
_entity.type
_entity.pdbx_description
1 polymer ?
#
loop_
_entity_poly.entity_id
_entity_poly.type
_entity_poly.pdbx_seq_one_letter_code
_entity_poly.pdbx_strand_id
1 'polypeptide(L)' 'MTYATPERARRIERAIAPEVRDIDDDRSRTRMDREAAELRLAIEAQDLVALRGALNTWLSLVSTAERAGGVDQ' A
#
# COMPACT_ATOMS: atom_id res chain seq x y z
N MET A 1 2.97 5.55 5.99
CA MET A 1 4.23 5.80 5.26
C MET A 1 4.28 7.27 4.92
N THR A 2 5.43 7.91 5.07
CA THR A 2 5.56 9.36 4.86
C THR A 2 6.55 9.62 3.74
N TYR A 3 6.14 10.48 2.81
CA TYR A 3 6.93 10.85 1.64
C TYR A 3 7.46 12.27 1.77
N ALA A 4 8.55 12.58 1.05
CA ALA A 4 9.15 13.91 1.06
C ALA A 4 8.20 15.00 0.53
N THR A 5 7.27 14.64 -0.37
CA THR A 5 6.28 15.57 -0.92
C THR A 5 4.90 14.92 -1.11
N PRO A 6 3.81 15.71 -1.10
CA PRO A 6 2.47 15.22 -1.40
C PRO A 6 2.34 14.58 -2.79
N GLU A 7 3.10 15.08 -3.78
CA GLU A 7 3.09 14.55 -5.15
C GLU A 7 3.68 13.14 -5.20
N ARG A 8 4.72 12.87 -4.41
CA ARG A 8 5.28 11.51 -4.27
C ARG A 8 4.27 10.57 -3.65
N ALA A 9 3.65 10.96 -2.53
CA ALA A 9 2.59 10.16 -1.89
C ALA A 9 1.44 9.87 -2.86
N ARG A 10 1.00 10.87 -3.63
CA ARG A 10 -0.08 10.73 -4.63
C ARG A 10 0.31 9.81 -5.78
N ARG A 11 1.58 9.84 -6.21
CA ARG A 11 2.08 8.93 -7.25
C ARG A 11 2.04 7.49 -6.77
N ILE A 12 2.53 7.21 -5.56
CA ILE A 12 2.52 5.85 -5.00
C ILE A 12 1.09 5.36 -4.80
N GLU A 13 0.23 6.17 -4.19
CA GLU A 13 -1.20 5.87 -4.01
C GLU A 13 -1.87 5.48 -5.34
N ARG A 14 -1.68 6.27 -6.40
CA ARG A 14 -2.25 5.95 -7.72
C ARG A 14 -1.70 4.69 -8.35
N ALA A 15 -0.42 4.38 -8.11
CA ALA A 15 0.21 3.19 -8.67
C ALA A 15 -0.36 1.91 -8.04
N ILE A 16 -0.68 1.94 -6.74
CA ILE A 16 -1.16 0.76 -6.00
C ILE A 16 -2.68 0.73 -5.78
N ALA A 17 -3.39 1.82 -6.04
CA ALA A 17 -4.85 1.91 -5.90
C ALA A 17 -5.63 0.82 -6.67
N PRO A 18 -5.27 0.44 -7.91
CA PRO A 18 -5.98 -0.61 -8.64
C PRO A 18 -5.98 -1.96 -7.90
N GLU A 19 -4.87 -2.24 -7.21
CA GLU A 19 -4.63 -3.52 -6.53
C GLU A 19 -5.49 -3.72 -5.28
N VAL A 20 -6.06 -2.65 -4.72
CA VAL A 20 -6.85 -2.69 -3.47
C VAL A 20 -8.07 -3.58 -3.61
N ARG A 21 -8.63 -3.68 -4.82
CA ARG A 21 -9.80 -4.53 -5.10
C ARG A 21 -9.45 -5.92 -5.60
N ASP A 22 -8.22 -6.12 -6.07
CA ASP A 22 -7.80 -7.37 -6.71
C ASP A 22 -7.08 -8.30 -5.72
N ILE A 23 -6.48 -7.73 -4.67
CA ILE A 23 -5.71 -8.47 -3.65
C ILE A 23 -6.54 -8.83 -2.42
N ASP A 24 -7.68 -8.15 -2.22
CA ASP A 24 -8.65 -8.55 -1.21
C ASP A 24 -9.09 -10.01 -1.46
N ASP A 25 -8.92 -10.88 -0.47
CA ASP A 25 -9.41 -12.25 -0.48
C ASP A 25 -10.47 -12.44 0.61
N ASP A 26 -11.04 -13.64 0.72
CA ASP A 26 -12.05 -13.92 1.76
C ASP A 26 -11.52 -13.69 3.19
N ARG A 27 -10.20 -13.68 3.40
CA ARG A 27 -9.54 -13.69 4.70
C ARG A 27 -8.86 -12.38 5.07
N SER A 28 -8.73 -11.44 4.14
CA SER A 28 -8.12 -10.14 4.38
C SER A 28 -8.74 -9.04 3.52
N ARG A 29 -8.82 -7.84 4.10
CA ARG A 29 -9.30 -6.62 3.44
C ARG A 29 -8.32 -5.50 3.68
N THR A 30 -8.03 -4.73 2.64
CA THR A 30 -7.18 -3.55 2.75
C THR A 30 -7.97 -2.29 2.42
N ARG A 31 -7.85 -1.27 3.27
CA ARG A 31 -8.28 0.10 2.97
C ARG A 31 -7.07 0.99 2.82
N MET A 32 -7.14 1.90 1.87
CA MET A 32 -6.10 2.87 1.61
C MET A 32 -6.64 4.28 1.79
N ASP A 33 -5.84 5.13 2.45
CA ASP A 33 -6.10 6.56 2.60
C ASP A 33 -4.80 7.34 2.40
N ARG A 34 -4.91 8.55 1.86
CA ARG A 34 -3.76 9.43 1.65
C ARG A 34 -4.10 10.85 2.07
N GLU A 35 -3.29 11.36 2.98
CA GLU A 35 -3.39 12.72 3.50
C GLU A 35 -2.07 13.46 3.23
N ALA A 36 -2.11 14.48 2.36
CA ALA A 36 -0.92 15.20 1.91
C ALA A 36 0.21 14.25 1.48
N ALA A 37 1.30 14.21 2.24
CA ALA A 37 2.49 13.38 2.01
C ALA A 37 2.47 12.03 2.77
N GLU A 38 1.39 11.73 3.48
CA GLU A 38 1.22 10.48 4.22
C GLU A 38 0.28 9.53 3.48
N LEU A 39 0.70 8.27 3.36
CA LEU A 39 -0.09 7.17 2.80
C LEU A 39 -0.30 6.12 3.90
N ARG A 40 -1.57 5.77 4.14
CA ARG A 40 -1.98 4.80 5.16
C ARG A 40 -2.64 3.61 4.50
N LEU A 41 -2.20 2.41 4.88
CA LEU A 41 -2.82 1.15 4.52
C LEU A 41 -3.31 0.49 5.81
N ALA A 42 -4.61 0.30 5.92
CA ALA A 42 -5.24 -0.42 7.02
C ALA A 42 -5.61 -1.82 6.54
N ILE A 43 -5.03 -2.85 7.15
CA ILE A 43 -5.25 -4.24 6.78
C ILE A 43 -6.00 -4.93 7.92
N GLU A 44 -7.18 -5.44 7.61
CA GLU A 44 -7.98 -6.31 8.47
C GLU A 44 -7.83 -7.74 7.97
N ALA A 45 -7.57 -8.70 8.86
CA ALA A 45 -7.42 -10.10 8.49
C ALA A 45 -8.01 -11.02 9.58
N GLN A 46 -8.48 -12.20 9.17
CA GLN A 46 -9.11 -13.17 10.07
C GLN A 46 -8.09 -13.88 10.97
N ASP A 47 -6.82 -13.94 10.55
CA ASP A 47 -5.73 -14.59 11.28
C ASP A 47 -4.37 -13.96 10.94
N LEU A 48 -3.35 -14.31 11.72
CA LEU A 48 -1.99 -13.77 11.57
C LEU A 48 -1.29 -14.24 10.28
N VAL A 49 -1.67 -15.38 9.72
CA VAL A 49 -1.08 -15.90 8.48
C VAL A 49 -1.59 -15.08 7.30
N ALA A 50 -2.89 -14.81 7.25
CA ALA A 50 -3.52 -13.89 6.30
C ALA A 50 -2.96 -12.48 6.44
N LEU A 51 -2.80 -11.97 7.67
CA LEU A 51 -2.20 -10.65 7.91
C LEU A 51 -0.76 -10.57 7.38
N ARG A 52 0.07 -11.56 7.67
CA ARG A 52 1.46 -11.62 7.19
C ARG A 52 1.50 -11.69 5.66
N GLY A 53 0.63 -12.50 5.05
CA GLY A 53 0.51 -12.60 3.60
C GLY A 53 0.17 -11.25 2.97
N ALA A 54 -0.88 -10.62 3.46
CA ALA A 54 -1.31 -9.29 3.01
C ALA A 54 -0.18 -8.25 3.18
N LEU A 55 0.43 -8.15 4.36
CA LEU A 55 1.54 -7.22 4.62
C LEU A 55 2.70 -7.42 3.63
N ASN A 56 3.13 -8.66 3.41
CA ASN A 56 4.23 -8.95 2.50
C ASN A 56 3.93 -8.51 1.06
N THR A 57 2.71 -8.78 0.59
CA THR A 57 2.26 -8.37 -0.75
C THR A 57 2.23 -6.85 -0.86
N TRP A 58 1.55 -6.17 0.07
CA TRP A 58 1.38 -4.72 0.04
C TRP A 58 2.71 -3.96 0.16
N LEU A 59 3.59 -4.37 1.07
CA LEU A 59 4.92 -3.77 1.21
C LEU A 59 5.77 -3.98 -0.04
N SER A 60 5.66 -5.14 -0.69
CA SER A 60 6.39 -5.42 -1.94
C SER A 60 5.89 -4.56 -3.10
N LEU A 61 4.58 -4.33 -3.20
CA LEU A 61 3.98 -3.46 -4.21
C LEU A 61 4.39 -2.00 -4.00
N VAL A 62 4.30 -1.51 -2.76
CA VAL A 62 4.77 -0.17 -2.41
C VAL A 62 6.24 0.00 -2.77
N SER A 63 7.10 -0.92 -2.35
CA SER A 63 8.53 -0.87 -2.68
C SER A 63 8.80 -0.86 -4.18
N THR A 64 7.98 -1.57 -4.96
CA THR A 64 8.08 -1.58 -6.42
C THR A 64 7.64 -0.25 -7.03
N ALA A 65 6.52 0.33 -6.55
CA ALA A 65 6.04 1.64 -6.97
C ALA A 65 7.02 2.76 -6.62
N GLU A 66 7.66 2.67 -5.45
CA GLU A 66 8.69 3.61 -4.97
C GLU A 66 9.91 3.61 -5.90
N ARG A 67 10.47 2.43 -6.18
CA ARG A 67 11.59 2.27 -7.12
C ARG A 67 11.24 2.75 -8.53
N ALA A 68 10.07 2.38 -9.05
CA ALA A 68 9.61 2.82 -10.36
C ALA A 68 9.37 4.34 -10.43
N GLY A 69 8.97 4.95 -9.31
CA GLY A 69 8.73 6.38 -9.19
C GLY A 69 9.99 7.23 -8.97
N GLY A 70 11.17 6.62 -8.85
CA GLY A 70 12.42 7.29 -8.46
C GLY A 70 12.39 7.83 -7.04
N VAL A 71 11.56 7.22 -6.18
CA VAL A 71 11.45 7.52 -4.75
C VAL A 71 12.15 6.41 -4.01
N ASP A 72 13.48 6.33 -4.12
CA ASP A 72 14.23 5.53 -3.17
C ASP A 72 14.16 6.23 -1.80
N GLN A 73 13.84 5.47 -0.74
CA GLN A 73 13.91 5.95 0.65
C GLN A 73 15.35 6.19 1.09
#